data_AF-A0A4J1UZX8-F1
#
_entry.id   AF-A0A4J1UZX8-F1
#
_cell.length_a   1.000
_cell.length_b   1.000
_cell.length_c   1.000
_cell.angle_alpha   90.00
_cell.angle_beta   90.00
_cell.angle_gamma   90.00
#
_symmetry.space_group_name_H-M   'P 1'
#
loop_
_entity.id
_entity.type
_entity.pdbx_description
1 polymer ?
#
loop_
_entity_poly.entity_id
_entity_poly.type
_entity_poly.pdbx_seq_one_letter_code
_entity_poly.pdbx_strand_id
1 'polypeptide(L)'
;MKTTFSYPKWAEIPNIDLYLDQVLLYVNQVCAPISPNKDKGLTASMVNNYVKNGYLTKPDKKKYQRQQIARLIAITTLKSVFSIQEIAQTLNTLQTQASSDQLYDAFVDYMNQGIDPATPIIQTSCQTVKLYHQTLDLIDHTQEEVIQ
;
A
#
# COMPACT_ATOMS: atom_id res chain seq x y z
N MET A 1 8.16 17.55 -7.39
CA MET A 1 8.79 16.31 -7.90
C MET A 1 7.68 15.32 -8.19
N LYS A 2 7.63 14.69 -9.37
CA LYS A 2 6.55 13.76 -9.72
C LYS A 2 6.59 12.51 -8.83
N THR A 3 5.49 12.21 -8.14
CA THR A 3 5.34 10.99 -7.34
C THR A 3 5.51 9.76 -8.24
N THR A 4 6.51 8.93 -7.94
CA THR A 4 6.80 7.71 -8.71
C THR A 4 6.60 6.49 -7.82
N PHE A 5 5.75 5.56 -8.28
CA PHE A 5 5.44 4.33 -7.57
C PHE A 5 6.40 3.22 -8.03
N SER A 6 7.01 2.52 -7.08
CA SER A 6 7.92 1.41 -7.35
C SER A 6 7.78 0.35 -6.27
N TYR A 7 6.76 -0.49 -6.40
CA TYR A 7 6.50 -1.61 -5.49
C TYR A 7 7.21 -2.89 -5.94
N PRO A 8 7.75 -3.70 -5.02
CA PRO A 8 8.31 -5.00 -5.35
C PRO A 8 7.19 -5.96 -5.73
N LYS A 9 7.44 -6.84 -6.70
CA LYS A 9 6.59 -7.99 -7.01
C LYS A 9 6.54 -8.98 -5.85
N TRP A 10 5.54 -9.86 -5.87
CA TRP A 10 5.34 -10.87 -4.82
C TRP A 10 6.61 -11.69 -4.56
N ALA A 11 7.29 -12.13 -5.62
CA ALA A 11 8.52 -12.92 -5.53
C ALA A 11 9.69 -12.15 -4.92
N GLU A 12 9.66 -10.82 -4.99
CA GLU A 12 10.71 -9.93 -4.46
C GLU A 12 10.47 -9.57 -2.99
N ILE A 13 9.26 -9.80 -2.46
CA ILE A 13 9.01 -9.66 -1.01
C ILE A 13 9.82 -10.75 -0.27
N PRO A 14 10.51 -10.42 0.83
CA PRO A 14 11.29 -11.39 1.60
C PRO A 14 10.59 -12.73 1.82
N ASN A 15 11.29 -13.84 1.54
CA ASN A 15 10.78 -15.20 1.72
C ASN A 15 10.94 -15.73 3.15
N ILE A 16 11.25 -14.86 4.09
CA ILE A 16 11.41 -15.17 5.51
C ILE A 16 10.37 -14.41 6.30
N ASP A 17 9.91 -15.01 7.40
CA ASP A 17 8.98 -14.33 8.29
C ASP A 17 9.69 -13.25 9.09
N LEU A 18 9.12 -12.05 9.12
CA LEU A 18 9.73 -10.85 9.69
C LEU A 18 9.13 -10.50 11.05
N TYR A 19 9.96 -10.01 11.97
CA TYR A 19 9.46 -9.36 13.19
C TYR A 19 8.84 -7.99 12.86
N LEU A 20 8.01 -7.48 13.77
CA LEU A 20 7.25 -6.24 13.53
C LEU A 20 8.14 -5.07 13.12
N ASP A 21 9.25 -4.83 13.81
CA ASP A 21 10.22 -3.79 13.49
C ASP A 21 10.78 -3.91 12.06
N GLN A 22 11.08 -5.13 11.62
CA GLN A 22 11.54 -5.42 10.26
C GLN A 22 10.45 -5.17 9.21
N VAL A 23 9.19 -5.53 9.53
CA VAL A 23 8.04 -5.23 8.67
C VAL A 23 7.85 -3.72 8.52
N LEU A 24 7.91 -2.97 9.62
CA LEU A 24 7.76 -1.53 9.60
C LEU A 24 8.87 -0.87 8.77
N LEU A 25 10.12 -1.31 8.95
CA LEU A 25 11.25 -0.83 8.16
C LEU A 25 11.02 -1.09 6.66
N TYR A 26 10.69 -2.33 6.31
CA TYR A 26 10.50 -2.73 4.92
C TYR A 26 9.33 -2.00 4.25
N VAL A 27 8.15 -1.99 4.87
CA VAL A 27 6.95 -1.36 4.29
C VAL A 27 7.13 0.16 4.17
N ASN A 28 7.75 0.81 5.16
CA ASN A 28 7.99 2.25 5.08
C ASN A 28 9.03 2.61 4.03
N GLN A 29 10.04 1.78 3.80
CA GLN A 29 11.00 1.99 2.72
C GLN A 29 10.32 1.86 1.34
N VAL A 30 9.49 0.82 1.16
CA VAL A 30 8.74 0.61 -0.09
C VAL A 30 7.74 1.74 -0.36
N CYS A 31 7.07 2.23 0.68
CA CYS A 31 6.05 3.28 0.57
C CYS A 31 6.58 4.70 0.78
N ALA A 32 7.89 4.93 0.91
CA ALA A 32 8.45 6.26 1.15
C ALA A 32 8.05 7.30 0.07
N PRO A 33 8.02 6.98 -1.25
CA PRO A 33 7.70 7.97 -2.28
C PRO A 33 6.29 8.54 -2.20
N ILE A 34 5.35 7.84 -1.55
CA ILE A 34 3.94 8.23 -1.46
C ILE A 34 3.60 8.93 -0.14
N SER A 35 4.57 9.08 0.76
CA SER A 35 4.38 9.77 2.04
C SER A 35 5.48 10.81 2.27
N PRO A 36 5.64 11.84 1.40
CA PRO A 36 6.87 12.61 1.38
C PRO A 36 7.04 13.53 2.59
N ASN A 37 5.97 13.99 3.27
CA ASN A 37 6.14 15.18 4.10
C ASN A 37 5.28 15.34 5.38
N LYS A 38 4.31 14.48 5.73
CA LYS A 38 3.44 14.77 6.90
C LYS A 38 3.03 13.61 7.78
N ASP A 39 3.04 12.36 7.30
CA ASP A 39 2.67 11.22 8.13
C ASP A 39 3.90 10.41 8.51
N LYS A 40 4.08 10.20 9.82
CA LYS A 40 4.89 9.07 10.31
C LYS A 40 4.30 7.85 9.59
N GLY A 41 5.09 7.17 8.77
CA GLY A 41 4.65 6.01 7.98
C GLY A 41 3.99 4.92 8.84
N LEU A 42 3.82 3.72 8.31
CA LEU A 42 3.25 2.61 9.06
C LEU A 42 3.93 2.47 10.44
N THR A 43 3.13 2.48 11.51
CA THR A 43 3.60 2.39 12.90
C THR A 43 3.18 1.08 13.56
N ALA A 44 3.88 0.69 14.63
CA ALA A 44 3.53 -0.48 15.43
C ALA A 44 2.08 -0.41 15.97
N SER A 45 1.63 0.78 16.40
CA SER A 45 0.26 0.98 16.89
C SER A 45 -0.77 0.72 15.78
N MET A 46 -0.52 1.21 14.56
CA MET A 46 -1.40 0.95 13.41
C MET A 46 -1.48 -0.55 13.10
N VAL A 47 -0.35 -1.25 13.02
CA VAL A 47 -0.33 -2.70 12.76
C VAL A 47 -1.09 -3.46 13.86
N ASN A 48 -0.87 -3.11 15.13
CA ASN A 48 -1.59 -3.72 16.25
C ASN A 48 -3.10 -3.44 16.18
N ASN A 49 -3.50 -2.24 15.79
CA ASN A 49 -4.90 -1.88 15.59
C ASN A 49 -5.52 -2.66 14.42
N TYR A 50 -4.78 -2.89 13.33
CA TYR A 50 -5.24 -3.69 12.21
C TYR A 50 -5.42 -5.16 12.59
N VAL A 51 -4.51 -5.72 13.37
CA VAL A 51 -4.65 -7.09 13.90
C VAL A 51 -5.83 -7.20 14.86
N LYS A 52 -5.97 -6.24 15.78
CA LYS A 52 -7.05 -6.23 16.78
C LYS A 52 -8.45 -6.18 16.14
N ASN A 53 -8.61 -5.41 15.06
CA ASN A 53 -9.88 -5.24 14.36
C ASN A 53 -10.07 -6.21 13.17
N GLY A 54 -9.15 -7.16 12.97
CA GLY A 54 -9.26 -8.18 11.91
C GLY A 54 -8.98 -7.68 10.49
N TYR A 55 -8.39 -6.50 10.33
CA TYR A 55 -7.98 -5.95 9.02
C TYR A 55 -6.66 -6.56 8.52
N LEU A 56 -5.89 -7.14 9.43
CA LEU A 56 -4.69 -7.92 9.17
C LEU A 56 -4.76 -9.21 9.99
N THR A 57 -4.36 -10.34 9.40
CA THR A 57 -4.29 -11.61 10.14
C THR A 57 -3.26 -11.52 11.26
N LYS A 58 -3.44 -12.31 12.33
CA LYS A 58 -2.50 -12.33 13.46
C LYS A 58 -1.14 -12.86 13.01
N PRO A 59 -0.01 -12.30 13.49
CA PRO A 59 1.30 -12.87 13.22
C PRO A 59 1.44 -14.26 13.84
N ASP A 60 2.22 -15.14 13.21
CA ASP A 60 2.58 -16.44 13.78
C ASP A 60 3.85 -16.30 14.61
N LYS A 61 3.81 -16.68 15.89
CA LYS A 61 4.95 -16.56 16.83
C LYS A 61 5.66 -15.19 16.78
N LYS A 62 4.86 -14.10 16.68
CA LYS A 62 5.31 -12.69 16.53
C LYS A 62 5.99 -12.35 15.20
N LYS A 63 5.93 -13.23 14.22
CA LYS A 63 6.46 -13.00 12.89
C LYS A 63 5.34 -12.86 11.87
N TYR A 64 5.58 -12.01 10.89
CA TYR A 64 4.66 -11.70 9.80
C TYR A 64 5.14 -12.35 8.52
N GLN A 65 4.23 -13.07 7.88
CA GLN A 65 4.47 -13.77 6.63
C GLN A 65 4.34 -12.81 5.44
N ARG A 66 4.87 -13.23 4.29
CA ARG A 66 4.81 -12.48 3.02
C ARG A 66 3.42 -11.92 2.70
N GLN A 67 2.36 -12.70 2.92
CA GLN A 67 0.98 -12.26 2.69
C GLN A 67 0.59 -11.04 3.54
N GLN A 68 1.01 -11.01 4.81
CA GLN A 68 0.74 -9.88 5.71
C GLN A 68 1.53 -8.63 5.29
N ILE A 69 2.77 -8.82 4.82
CA ILE A 69 3.61 -7.73 4.31
C ILE A 69 2.99 -7.13 3.04
N ALA A 70 2.61 -7.96 2.06
CA ALA A 70 1.92 -7.54 0.84
C ALA A 70 0.64 -6.76 1.15
N ARG A 71 -0.16 -7.27 2.09
CA ARG A 71 -1.38 -6.61 2.55
C ARG A 71 -1.10 -5.25 3.20
N LEU A 72 -0.03 -5.15 4.00
CA LEU A 72 0.38 -3.89 4.62
C LEU A 72 0.85 -2.85 3.60
N ILE A 73 1.57 -3.26 2.54
CA ILE A 73 1.94 -2.35 1.44
C ILE A 73 0.68 -1.79 0.76
N ALA A 74 -0.29 -2.65 0.45
CA ALA A 74 -1.56 -2.23 -0.14
C ALA A 74 -2.36 -1.31 0.80
N ILE A 75 -2.46 -1.65 2.09
CA ILE A 75 -3.12 -0.80 3.10
C ILE A 75 -2.45 0.58 3.17
N THR A 76 -1.13 0.64 3.34
CA THR A 76 -0.38 1.90 3.46
C THR A 76 -0.58 2.76 2.22
N THR A 77 -0.63 2.15 1.03
CA THR A 77 -0.84 2.86 -0.23
C THR A 77 -2.26 3.44 -0.33
N LEU A 78 -3.27 2.62 -0.07
CA LEU A 78 -4.68 3.00 -0.20
C LEU A 78 -5.14 3.98 0.89
N LYS A 79 -4.48 3.99 2.05
CA LYS A 79 -4.85 4.82 3.21
C LYS A 79 -4.71 6.32 2.97
N SER A 80 -4.00 6.72 1.90
CA SER A 80 -3.92 8.09 1.38
C SER A 80 -5.29 8.65 0.98
N VAL A 81 -6.20 7.80 0.46
CA VAL A 81 -7.49 8.24 -0.09
C VAL A 81 -8.70 7.50 0.51
N PHE A 82 -8.50 6.29 1.05
CA PHE A 82 -9.56 5.48 1.63
C PHE A 82 -9.44 5.35 3.15
N SER A 83 -10.58 5.15 3.82
CA SER A 83 -10.62 4.75 5.23
C SER A 83 -10.15 3.30 5.41
N ILE A 84 -9.72 2.94 6.62
CA ILE A 84 -9.26 1.57 6.88
C ILE A 84 -10.39 0.55 6.71
N GLN A 85 -11.64 0.94 6.98
CA GLN A 85 -12.82 0.09 6.82
C GLN A 85 -13.08 -0.23 5.34
N GLU A 86 -13.06 0.77 4.47
CA GLU A 86 -13.23 0.60 3.02
C GLU A 86 -12.11 -0.27 2.42
N ILE A 87 -10.87 -0.03 2.86
CA ILE A 87 -9.71 -0.83 2.45
C ILE A 87 -9.90 -2.29 2.87
N ALA A 88 -10.28 -2.52 4.13
CA ALA A 88 -10.48 -3.87 4.64
C ALA A 88 -11.59 -4.61 3.87
N GLN A 89 -12.71 -3.95 3.59
CA GLN A 89 -13.80 -4.49 2.77
C GLN A 89 -13.30 -4.85 1.37
N THR A 90 -12.61 -3.91 0.71
CA THR A 90 -12.03 -4.11 -0.63
C THR A 90 -11.09 -5.32 -0.67
N LEU A 91 -10.11 -5.38 0.23
CA LEU A 91 -9.13 -6.45 0.26
C LEU A 91 -9.76 -7.81 0.61
N ASN A 92 -10.78 -7.83 1.47
CA ASN A 92 -11.51 -9.07 1.79
C ASN A 92 -12.33 -9.56 0.60
N THR A 93 -12.98 -8.67 -0.15
CA THR A 93 -13.70 -9.02 -1.39
C THR A 93 -12.74 -9.54 -2.46
N LEU A 94 -11.56 -8.94 -2.60
CA LEU A 94 -10.56 -9.41 -3.57
C LEU A 94 -10.05 -10.80 -3.21
N GLN A 95 -9.81 -11.06 -1.92
CA GLN A 95 -9.28 -12.33 -1.43
C GLN A 95 -10.22 -13.53 -1.67
N THR A 96 -11.51 -13.32 -1.97
CA THR A 96 -12.41 -14.40 -2.38
C THR A 96 -12.33 -14.73 -3.87
N GLN A 97 -11.69 -13.89 -4.68
CA GLN A 97 -11.64 -14.01 -6.14
C GLN A 97 -10.36 -14.69 -6.63
N ALA A 98 -9.23 -14.45 -5.97
CA ALA A 98 -7.92 -14.97 -6.36
C ALA A 98 -6.96 -15.05 -5.18
N SER A 99 -5.81 -15.69 -5.38
CA SER A 99 -4.78 -15.81 -4.36
C SER A 99 -4.04 -14.47 -4.13
N SER A 100 -3.43 -14.33 -2.95
CA SER A 100 -2.81 -13.06 -2.54
C SER A 100 -1.61 -12.64 -3.41
N ASP A 101 -0.88 -13.61 -3.96
CA ASP A 101 0.20 -13.39 -4.93
C ASP A 101 -0.33 -12.78 -6.23
N GLN A 102 -1.38 -13.37 -6.83
CA GLN A 102 -1.99 -12.88 -8.06
C GLN A 102 -2.57 -11.47 -7.89
N LEU A 103 -3.32 -11.24 -6.80
CA LEU A 103 -3.93 -9.94 -6.52
C LEU A 103 -2.88 -8.86 -6.26
N TYR A 104 -1.83 -9.19 -5.51
CA TYR A 104 -0.76 -8.26 -5.22
C TYR A 104 0.05 -7.94 -6.47
N ASP A 105 0.39 -8.93 -7.30
CA ASP A 105 1.12 -8.67 -8.53
C ASP A 105 0.32 -7.84 -9.53
N ALA A 106 -1.00 -8.02 -9.60
CA ALA A 106 -1.90 -7.17 -10.39
C ALA A 106 -1.94 -5.72 -9.87
N PHE A 107 -1.97 -5.54 -8.54
CA PHE A 107 -1.81 -4.23 -7.90
C PHE A 107 -0.46 -3.59 -8.28
N VAL A 108 0.65 -4.33 -8.20
CA VAL A 108 2.00 -3.84 -8.54
C VAL A 108 2.11 -3.49 -10.01
N ASP A 109 1.57 -4.32 -10.91
CA ASP A 109 1.57 -4.09 -12.36
C ASP A 109 0.86 -2.79 -12.71
N TYR A 110 -0.33 -2.59 -12.14
CA TYR A 110 -1.06 -1.36 -12.37
C TYR A 110 -0.33 -0.15 -11.75
N MET A 111 0.15 -0.27 -10.51
CA MET A 111 0.80 0.86 -9.83
C MET A 111 2.11 1.28 -10.50
N ASN A 112 2.99 0.33 -10.81
CA ASN A 112 4.30 0.62 -11.39
C ASN A 112 4.24 0.92 -12.89
N GLN A 113 3.43 0.17 -13.65
CA GLN A 113 3.49 0.16 -15.11
C GLN A 113 2.20 0.60 -15.79
N GLY A 114 1.09 0.73 -15.05
CA GLY A 114 -0.22 1.10 -15.62
C GLY A 114 -0.86 -0.02 -16.44
N ILE A 115 -0.45 -1.27 -16.23
CA ILE A 115 -1.06 -2.42 -16.88
C ILE A 115 -2.41 -2.68 -16.21
N ASP A 116 -3.49 -2.62 -16.99
CA ASP A 116 -4.85 -2.79 -16.47
C ASP A 116 -5.07 -4.20 -15.88
N PRO A 117 -5.48 -4.31 -14.60
CA PRO A 117 -5.77 -5.59 -14.00
C PRO A 117 -7.13 -6.12 -14.49
N ALA A 118 -7.27 -7.44 -14.57
CA ALA A 118 -8.56 -8.07 -14.87
C ALA A 118 -9.65 -7.79 -13.81
N THR A 119 -9.25 -7.31 -12.63
CA THR A 119 -10.14 -7.01 -11.51
C THR A 119 -10.43 -5.50 -11.42
N PRO A 120 -11.64 -5.03 -11.77
CA PRO A 120 -11.95 -3.59 -11.86
C PRO A 120 -11.77 -2.82 -10.54
N ILE A 121 -11.97 -3.49 -9.41
CA ILE A 121 -11.78 -2.88 -8.08
C ILE A 121 -10.31 -2.50 -7.87
N ILE A 122 -9.36 -3.34 -8.32
CA ILE A 122 -7.92 -3.01 -8.21
C ILE A 122 -7.63 -1.77 -9.07
N GLN A 123 -8.10 -1.74 -10.31
CA GLN A 123 -7.88 -0.64 -11.23
C GLN A 123 -8.40 0.69 -10.65
N THR A 124 -9.68 0.73 -10.26
CA THR A 124 -10.35 1.95 -9.79
C THR A 124 -9.79 2.45 -8.45
N SER A 125 -9.49 1.56 -7.50
CA SER A 125 -8.86 1.94 -6.24
C SER A 125 -7.46 2.51 -6.45
N CYS A 126 -6.64 1.88 -7.29
CA CYS A 126 -5.30 2.36 -7.58
C CYS A 126 -5.28 3.66 -8.40
N GLN A 127 -6.20 3.79 -9.36
CA GLN A 127 -6.34 5.01 -10.16
C GLN A 127 -6.69 6.21 -9.27
N THR A 128 -7.57 6.01 -8.29
CA THR A 128 -7.92 7.03 -7.29
C THR A 128 -6.68 7.51 -6.53
N VAL A 129 -5.83 6.59 -6.07
CA VAL A 129 -4.55 6.94 -5.40
C VAL A 129 -3.64 7.73 -6.33
N LYS A 130 -3.45 7.27 -7.57
CA LYS A 130 -2.61 7.97 -8.56
C LYS A 130 -3.09 9.38 -8.84
N LEU A 131 -4.39 9.56 -9.08
CA LEU A 131 -5.00 10.87 -9.34
C LEU A 131 -4.92 11.79 -8.13
N TYR A 132 -5.08 11.26 -6.92
CA TYR A 132 -4.91 12.02 -5.69
C TYR A 132 -3.48 12.57 -5.56
N HIS A 133 -2.46 11.72 -5.71
CA HIS A 133 -1.07 12.17 -5.65
C HIS A 133 -0.70 13.11 -6.80
N GLN A 134 -1.22 12.87 -8.02
CA GLN A 134 -1.06 13.79 -9.14
C GLN A 134 -1.66 15.17 -8.82
N THR A 135 -2.81 15.21 -8.15
CA THR A 135 -3.43 16.47 -7.72
C THR A 135 -2.54 17.21 -6.72
N LEU A 136 -1.96 16.50 -5.75
CA LEU A 136 -1.02 17.09 -4.79
C LEU A 136 0.26 17.60 -5.46
N ASP A 137 0.85 16.83 -6.37
CA ASP A 137 2.04 17.25 -7.12
C ASP A 137 1.78 18.55 -7.90
N LEU A 138 0.59 18.70 -8.50
CA LEU A 138 0.18 19.92 -9.21
C LEU A 138 0.01 21.11 -8.26
N ILE A 139 -0.56 20.91 -7.07
CA ILE A 139 -0.73 21.96 -6.06
C ILE A 139 0.64 22.48 -5.60
N ASP A 140 1.58 21.58 -5.31
CA ASP A 140 2.92 21.95 -4.85
C ASP A 140 3.68 22.75 -5.93
N HIS A 141 3.60 22.32 -7.20
CA HIS A 141 4.19 23.05 -8.32
C HIS A 141 3.57 24.44 -8.56
N THR A 142 2.27 24.59 -8.33
CA THR A 142 1.61 25.91 -8.45
C THR A 142 2.05 26.89 -7.37
N GLN A 143 2.44 26.41 -6.18
CA GLN A 143 2.93 27.26 -5.08
C GLN A 143 4.37 27.74 -5.31
N GLU A 144 5.21 26.93 -5.95
CA GLU A 144 6.59 27.30 -6.29
C GLU A 144 6.64 28.43 -7.35
N GLU A 145 5.75 28.39 -8.34
CA GLU A 145 5.68 29.41 -9.41
C GLU A 145 5.15 30.78 -8.94
N VAL A 146 4.36 30.83 -7.87
CA VAL A 146 3.79 32.08 -7.32
C VAL A 146 4.77 32.84 -6.41
N ILE A 147 5.82 32.17 -5.92
CA ILE A 147 6.83 32.75 -5.03
C ILE A 147 8.02 33.33 -5.82
N GLN A 148 8.03 33.16 -7.14
CA GLN A 148 9.07 33.63 -8.06
C GLN A 148 8.65 34.88 -8.84
#